data_AF-A0A2X3DNM2-F1
#
_entry.id   AF-A0A2X3DNM2-F1
#
_cell.length_a   1.000
_cell.length_b   1.000
_cell.length_c   1.000
_cell.angle_alpha   90.00
_cell.angle_beta   90.00
_cell.angle_gamma   90.00
#
_symmetry.space_group_name_H-M   'P 1'
#
loop_
_entity.id
_entity.type
_entity.pdbx_description
1 polymer ?
#
loop_
_entity_poly.entity_id
_entity_poly.type
_entity_poly.pdbx_seq_one_letter_code
_entity_poly.pdbx_strand_id
1 'polypeptide(L)' 'MKIVIAPDSWKESLSALEVASAIEQGFREIYPDAEYVKLPVADGGEGTVEAMVAATGGLLVPLTVTGLAGRAG' A
#
# COMPACT_ATOMS: atom_id res chain seq x y z
N MET A 1 12.76 18.83 7.08
CA MET A 1 12.83 18.15 5.76
C MET A 1 11.56 17.36 5.58
N LYS A 2 11.00 17.28 4.37
CA LYS A 2 9.81 16.48 4.08
C LYS A 2 10.17 15.37 3.10
N ILE A 3 9.86 14.13 3.45
CA ILE A 3 10.21 12.94 2.67
C ILE A 3 8.92 12.24 2.26
N VAL A 4 8.67 12.17 0.95
CA VAL A 4 7.57 11.40 0.38
C VAL A 4 8.10 10.02 0.02
N ILE A 5 7.48 8.98 0.57
CA ILE A 5 7.81 7.57 0.35
C ILE A 5 6.68 6.98 -0.49
N ALA A 6 6.91 6.86 -1.80
CA ALA A 6 5.92 6.38 -2.76
C ALA A 6 6.38 5.12 -3.53
N PRO A 7 6.54 3.98 -2.84
CA PRO A 7 6.96 2.73 -3.47
C PRO A 7 5.78 1.97 -4.07
N ASP A 8 6.12 1.05 -4.97
CA ASP A 8 5.26 -0.05 -5.37
C ASP A 8 5.52 -1.29 -4.49
N SER A 9 4.64 -2.28 -4.58
CA SER A 9 4.74 -3.57 -3.93
C SER A 9 5.97 -4.37 -4.39
N TRP A 10 6.44 -5.26 -3.52
CA TRP A 10 7.35 -6.33 -3.90
C TRP A 10 6.51 -7.57 -4.15
N LYS A 11 6.35 -7.91 -5.43
CA LYS A 11 5.47 -8.99 -5.87
C LYS A 11 5.74 -10.29 -5.11
N GLU A 12 4.66 -10.93 -4.64
CA GLU A 12 4.69 -12.15 -3.79
C GLU A 12 5.43 -12.00 -2.45
N SER A 13 5.69 -10.78 -1.99
CA SER A 13 6.47 -10.55 -0.76
C SER A 13 5.86 -9.49 0.15
N LEU A 14 5.89 -8.22 -0.23
CA LEU A 14 5.46 -7.11 0.60
C LEU A 14 4.49 -6.23 -0.19
N SER A 15 3.40 -5.84 0.46
CA SER A 15 2.53 -4.77 -0.04
C SER A 15 3.31 -3.45 -0.13
N ALA A 16 2.85 -2.54 -0.99
CA ALA A 16 3.46 -1.21 -1.13
C ALA A 16 3.51 -0.43 0.20
N LEU A 17 2.53 -0.63 1.09
CA LEU A 17 2.50 0.00 2.41
C LEU A 17 3.55 -0.58 3.38
N GLU A 18 3.79 -1.89 3.31
CA GLU A 18 4.85 -2.55 4.10
C GLU A 18 6.23 -2.09 3.65
N VAL A 19 6.46 -2.02 2.33
CA VAL A 19 7.69 -1.44 1.76
C VAL A 19 7.87 0.00 2.24
N ALA A 20 6.83 0.83 2.17
CA ALA A 20 6.89 2.23 2.60
C ALA A 20 7.23 2.35 4.09
N SER A 21 6.68 1.46 4.93
CA SER A 21 6.93 1.47 6.37
C SER A 21 8.34 1.00 6.72
N ALA A 22 8.89 0.01 6.01
CA ALA A 22 10.27 -0.41 6.17
C ALA A 22 11.27 0.69 5.77
N ILE A 23 11.00 1.42 4.67
CA ILE A 23 11.81 2.56 4.25
C ILE A 23 11.75 3.67 5.31
N GLU A 24 10.55 4.03 5.79
CA GLU A 24 10.39 5.03 6.86
C GLU A 24 11.19 4.65 8.11
N GLN A 25 11.11 3.39 8.53
CA GLN A 25 11.82 2.88 9.70
C GLN A 25 13.33 3.09 9.57
N GLY A 26 13.94 2.68 8.46
CA GLY A 26 15.37 2.88 8.24
C GLY A 26 15.77 4.35 8.12
N PHE A 27 14.94 5.20 7.49
CA PHE A 27 15.21 6.63 7.42
C PHE A 27 15.12 7.32 8.78
N ARG A 28 14.22 6.90 9.66
CA ARG A 28 14.05 7.49 11.00
C ARG A 28 15.26 7.27 11.90
N GLU A 29 16.09 6.25 11.63
CA GLU A 29 17.35 6.03 12.34
C GLU A 29 18.35 7.18 12.11
N ILE A 30 18.28 7.85 10.96
CA ILE A 30 19.20 8.94 10.58
C ILE A 30 18.52 10.31 10.65
N TYR A 31 17.23 10.40 10.33
CA TYR A 31 16.47 11.64 10.24
C TYR A 31 15.18 11.60 11.08
N PRO A 32 15.27 11.46 12.41
CA PRO A 32 14.11 11.21 13.27
C PRO A 32 13.02 12.30 13.19
N ASP A 33 13.44 13.55 12.95
CA ASP A 33 12.57 14.74 12.94
C ASP A 33 12.06 15.12 11.53
N ALA A 34 12.33 14.31 10.50
CA ALA A 34 11.76 14.55 9.19
C ALA A 34 10.24 14.30 9.20
N GLU A 35 9.52 15.05 8.37
CA GLU A 35 8.11 14.78 8.10
C GLU A 35 8.02 13.68 7.03
N TYR A 36 7.38 12.57 7.37
CA TYR A 36 7.21 11.42 6.48
C TYR A 36 5.80 11.33 5.94
N VAL A 37 5.67 11.26 4.62
CA VAL A 37 4.40 11.03 3.94
C VAL A 37 4.51 9.73 3.16
N LYS A 38 3.81 8.68 3.61
CA LYS A 38 3.72 7.42 2.89
C LYS A 38 2.58 7.49 1.88
N LEU A 39 2.89 7.27 0.62
CA LEU A 39 1.93 7.29 -0.48
C LEU A 39 2.13 6.04 -1.35
N PRO A 40 1.66 4.86 -0.91
CA PRO A 40 1.78 3.63 -1.68
C PRO A 40 1.18 3.82 -3.08
N VAL A 41 1.89 3.37 -4.12
CA VAL A 41 1.44 3.47 -5.51
C VAL A 41 1.22 2.07 -6.09
N ALA A 42 0.41 2.01 -7.14
CA ALA A 42 0.18 0.82 -7.94
C ALA A 42 0.02 1.21 -9.41
N ASP A 43 0.30 0.28 -10.32
CA ASP A 43 0.28 0.50 -11.78
C ASP A 43 -1.05 0.14 -12.46
N GLY A 44 -2.05 -0.31 -11.68
CA GLY A 44 -3.32 -0.82 -12.18
C GLY A 44 -3.47 -2.34 -12.08
N GLY A 45 -2.41 -3.06 -11.69
CA GLY A 45 -2.43 -4.48 -11.40
C GLY A 45 -2.94 -4.84 -9.99
N GLU A 46 -2.40 -5.91 -9.44
CA GLU A 46 -2.63 -6.36 -8.07
C GLU A 46 -2.22 -5.29 -7.05
N GLY A 47 -2.97 -5.14 -5.95
CA GLY A 47 -2.69 -4.13 -4.93
C GLY A 47 -3.23 -2.73 -5.25
N THR A 48 -3.82 -2.51 -6.43
CA THR A 48 -4.34 -1.19 -6.83
C THR A 48 -5.49 -0.70 -5.93
N VAL A 49 -6.39 -1.61 -5.53
CA VAL A 49 -7.52 -1.24 -4.66
C VAL A 49 -6.98 -0.80 -3.29
N GLU A 50 -6.04 -1.54 -2.73
CA GLU A 50 -5.39 -1.27 -1.45
C GLU A 50 -4.64 0.07 -1.49
N ALA A 51 -3.87 0.33 -2.55
CA ALA A 51 -3.16 1.60 -2.74
C ALA A 51 -4.13 2.79 -2.79
N MET A 52 -5.23 2.67 -3.54
CA MET A 52 -6.24 3.72 -3.66
C MET A 52 -6.97 3.97 -2.33
N VAL A 53 -7.35 2.91 -1.61
CA VAL A 53 -7.96 3.01 -0.28
C VAL A 53 -7.04 3.72 0.70
N ALA A 54 -5.75 3.33 0.74
CA ALA A 54 -4.76 3.96 1.60
C ALA A 54 -4.53 5.44 1.26
N ALA A 55 -4.47 5.80 -0.03
CA ALA A 55 -4.26 7.17 -0.47
C ALA A 55 -5.47 8.09 -0.26
N THR A 56 -6.70 7.56 -0.31
CA THR A 56 -7.94 8.34 -0.26
C THR A 56 -8.67 8.29 1.07
N GLY A 57 -8.24 7.43 2.00
CA GLY A 57 -8.99 7.15 3.23
C GLY A 57 -10.30 6.39 2.97
N GLY A 58 -10.31 5.58 1.90
CA GLY A 58 -11.46 4.77 1.52
C GLY A 58 -11.73 3.59 2.46
N LEU A 59 -12.70 2.76 2.10
CA LEU A 59 -13.05 1.55 2.85
C LEU A 59 -13.07 0.35 1.91
N LEU A 60 -12.49 -0.76 2.35
CA LEU A 60 -12.67 -2.07 1.73
C LEU A 60 -14.02 -2.65 2.18
N VAL A 61 -14.87 -3.01 1.22
CA VAL A 61 -16.19 -3.61 1.48
C VAL A 61 -16.17 -5.05 0.97
N PRO A 62 -16.02 -6.05 1.84
CA PRO A 62 -16.05 -7.46 1.42
C PRO A 62 -17.46 -7.85 0.99
N LEU A 63 -17.59 -8.43 -0.20
CA LEU A 63 -18.84 -8.96 -0.75
C LEU A 63 -18.60 -10.32 -1.36
N THR A 64 -19.48 -11.27 -1.05
CA THR A 64 -19.49 -12.57 -1.70
C THR A 64 -20.07 -12.42 -3.10
N VAL A 65 -19.34 -12.87 -4.11
CA VAL A 65 -19.75 -12.81 -5.52
C VAL A 65 -19.65 -14.19 -6.16
N THR A 66 -20.31 -14.39 -7.29
CA THR A 66 -20.18 -15.64 -8.05
C THR A 66 -18.78 -15.71 -8.66
N GLY A 67 -17.96 -16.65 -8.19
CA GLY A 67 -16.65 -16.92 -8.75
C GLY A 67 -16.72 -17.61 -10.12
N LEU A 68 -15.56 -17.72 -10.80
CA LEU A 68 -15.44 -18.25 -12.17
C LEU A 68 -16.10 -19.64 -12.37
N ALA A 69 -16.08 -20.50 -11.34
CA ALA A 69 -16.69 -21.83 -11.39
C ALA A 69 -18.20 -21.85 -11.08
N GLY A 70 -18.86 -20.68 -11.02
CA GLY A 70 -20.28 -20.56 -10.72
C GLY A 70 -20.65 -20.71 -9.24
N ARG A 71 -19.66 -20.87 -8.35
CA ARG A 71 -19.85 -20.98 -6.90
C ARG A 71 -19.53 -19.65 -6.22
N ALA A 72 -20.29 -19.32 -5.18
CA ALA A 72 -20.00 -18.17 -4.34
C ALA A 72 -18.66 -18.33 -3.62
N GLY A 73 -17.86 -17.26 -3.59
CA GLY A 73 -16.60 -17.13 -2.86
C GLY A 73 -16.53 -15.79 -2.15
#